data_AF-A0A1I3FBI8-F1
#
_entry.id   AF-A0A1I3FBI8-F1
#
_cell.length_a   1.000
_cell.length_b   1.000
_cell.length_c   1.000
_cell.angle_alpha   90.00
_cell.angle_beta   90.00
_cell.angle_gamma   90.00
#
_symmetry.space_group_name_H-M   'P 1'
#
loop_
_entity.id
_entity.type
_entity.pdbx_description
1 polymer ?
#
loop_
_entity_poly.entity_id
_entity_poly.type
_entity_poly.pdbx_seq_one_letter_code
_entity_poly.pdbx_strand_id
1 'polypeptide(L)'
;MAQYFTCVVSQRQTSITNQFVTCLIGIIAWIPLAAFADEMAIERHVDELLRVVSPDVGYSTWFSGSGFLPYPESEQLGTFIIGATQRSSSDALKKIVEQGAASVPVLLKHIDDPRKINLPEMTAGGIVWMAFPDEYDFNEVTRPQPPRDVNRGSFLETPGQHPNSHSLTIGDLCFVALGQIVNRKFSATRYQPTGGIIVNSPTYSERLRTAIIADWEGLTVEKHKQSLIDDFRHPDYASRREGAYLRLSFYYPNTVEELVVEEFSKPTYDAAVVADFCQDMLYKSNSANERQSLYEQFIKEHGEVYASGVEDQLFEDLYYLEATEEKRVNPPLTAFSNQPRELLIQLFHKPTTIRSDQRPFVQTAEQLERSNLIRTLIHDDSKKIGDLVKQLYLKSPDDDYVAPDCLRCLANRGYGEFLVEQLEKIELSNHETNSLHSSYIDAVSISRDTLVREKLYQIALNTVNEDYFMFALPAFERDQDEVVLQTARKLLAGLPAETDRGLALLTMIRDRFPKEAKDVFVSFLEPKTTGRIETMCRVLWYGHPLGSEVLSPFLEDERELHGFIKPIRVRNRVREALRNGESEK
;
A
#
# COMPACT_ATOMS: atom_id res chain seq x y z
N MET A 1 0.31 -72.02 -6.98
CA MET A 1 -0.32 -71.48 -8.20
C MET A 1 0.66 -70.45 -8.77
N ALA A 2 1.68 -70.81 -9.56
CA ALA A 2 1.75 -71.59 -10.80
C ALA A 2 0.97 -70.94 -11.96
N GLN A 3 1.70 -70.26 -12.87
CA GLN A 3 1.70 -70.44 -14.34
C GLN A 3 2.36 -69.22 -15.01
N TYR A 4 3.60 -69.37 -15.50
CA TYR A 4 4.01 -69.81 -16.85
C TYR A 4 3.82 -68.73 -17.92
N PHE A 5 4.92 -68.17 -18.42
CA PHE A 5 5.13 -68.00 -19.87
C PHE A 5 6.64 -67.89 -20.17
N THR A 6 7.15 -68.95 -20.79
CA THR A 6 8.43 -69.03 -21.51
C THR A 6 8.12 -68.80 -22.99
N CYS A 7 8.86 -67.94 -23.69
CA CYS A 7 9.04 -68.07 -25.13
C CYS A 7 10.36 -67.46 -25.63
N VAL A 8 11.32 -68.37 -25.85
CA VAL A 8 12.22 -68.52 -26.99
C VAL A 8 12.86 -67.26 -27.63
N VAL A 9 14.18 -67.26 -27.48
CA VAL A 9 15.22 -66.56 -28.26
C VAL A 9 15.15 -66.95 -29.75
N SER A 10 15.17 -65.96 -30.65
CA SER A 10 15.65 -66.13 -32.02
C SER A 10 16.44 -64.91 -32.47
N GLN A 11 17.66 -65.19 -32.93
CA GLN A 11 18.66 -64.28 -33.47
C GLN A 11 18.12 -63.39 -34.61
N ARG A 12 18.58 -62.13 -34.63
CA ARG A 12 19.15 -61.49 -35.83
C ARG A 12 19.96 -60.24 -35.45
N GLN A 13 21.28 -60.39 -35.53
CA GLN A 13 22.22 -59.29 -35.75
C GLN A 13 21.84 -58.56 -37.05
N THR A 14 21.54 -57.27 -36.96
CA THR A 14 21.99 -56.21 -37.90
C THR A 14 21.47 -54.86 -37.42
N SER A 15 22.31 -53.82 -37.52
CA SER A 15 22.01 -52.38 -37.34
C SER A 15 22.03 -51.80 -35.91
N ILE A 16 23.24 -51.59 -35.37
CA ILE A 16 23.49 -50.76 -34.17
C ILE A 16 23.83 -49.29 -34.49
N THR A 17 23.82 -48.85 -35.74
CA THR A 17 24.28 -47.48 -36.11
C THR A 17 23.19 -46.45 -36.42
N ASN A 18 21.89 -46.77 -36.32
CA ASN A 18 20.83 -45.82 -36.71
C ASN A 18 19.72 -45.54 -35.67
N GLN A 19 19.88 -45.99 -34.42
CA GLN A 19 18.88 -45.74 -33.35
C GLN A 19 19.31 -44.65 -32.33
N PHE A 20 20.58 -44.26 -32.33
CA PHE A 20 21.08 -43.14 -31.50
C PHE A 20 20.93 -41.76 -32.17
N VAL A 21 20.71 -41.71 -33.49
CA VAL A 21 20.55 -40.43 -34.22
C VAL A 21 19.11 -39.92 -34.19
N THR A 22 18.11 -40.81 -34.10
CA THR A 22 16.69 -40.42 -34.10
C THR A 22 16.17 -39.95 -32.73
N CYS A 23 16.74 -40.44 -31.62
CA CYS A 23 16.41 -39.95 -30.27
C CYS A 23 17.09 -38.61 -29.92
N LEU A 24 18.25 -38.28 -30.54
CA LEU A 24 18.92 -37.00 -30.30
C LEU A 24 18.30 -35.84 -31.11
N ILE A 25 17.68 -36.12 -32.26
CA ILE A 25 16.99 -35.11 -33.08
C ILE A 25 15.58 -34.79 -32.53
N GLY A 26 14.97 -35.68 -31.75
CA GLY A 26 13.64 -35.47 -31.15
C GLY A 26 13.60 -34.55 -29.93
N ILE A 27 14.71 -34.38 -29.20
CA ILE A 27 14.76 -33.58 -27.95
C ILE A 27 15.19 -32.13 -28.22
N ILE A 28 15.83 -31.85 -29.37
CA ILE A 28 16.35 -30.49 -29.69
C ILE A 28 15.27 -29.57 -30.31
N ALA A 29 14.12 -30.09 -30.74
CA ALA A 29 13.16 -29.31 -31.54
C ALA A 29 11.91 -28.77 -30.80
N TRP A 30 11.68 -29.12 -29.53
CA TRP A 30 10.43 -28.75 -28.83
C TRP A 30 10.58 -27.59 -27.83
N ILE A 31 11.81 -27.14 -27.54
CA ILE A 31 12.10 -26.08 -26.56
C ILE A 31 12.43 -24.70 -27.21
N PRO A 32 11.83 -24.29 -28.35
CA PRO A 32 11.73 -22.84 -28.58
C PRO A 32 10.30 -22.32 -28.76
N LEU A 33 9.35 -23.06 -29.35
CA LEU A 33 8.11 -22.40 -29.81
C LEU A 33 7.26 -21.74 -28.72
N ALA A 34 7.20 -22.29 -27.50
CA ALA A 34 6.42 -21.70 -26.41
C ALA A 34 7.04 -20.39 -25.89
N ALA A 35 8.35 -20.40 -25.59
CA ALA A 35 9.05 -19.21 -25.10
C ALA A 35 9.01 -18.04 -26.10
N PHE A 36 9.10 -18.35 -27.41
CA PHE A 36 8.97 -17.33 -28.46
C PHE A 36 7.55 -16.75 -28.56
N ALA A 37 6.51 -17.55 -28.34
CA ALA A 37 5.13 -17.07 -28.36
C ALA A 37 4.83 -16.13 -27.18
N ASP A 38 5.37 -16.44 -26.00
CA ASP A 38 5.25 -15.61 -24.80
C ASP A 38 5.98 -14.28 -24.96
N GLU A 39 7.21 -14.29 -25.51
CA GLU A 39 7.96 -13.06 -25.82
C GLU A 39 7.16 -12.13 -26.77
N MET A 40 6.58 -12.68 -27.84
CA MET A 40 5.74 -11.91 -28.78
C MET A 40 4.48 -11.33 -28.13
N ALA A 41 3.91 -12.01 -27.12
CA ALA A 41 2.77 -11.48 -26.39
C ALA A 41 3.18 -10.28 -25.51
N ILE A 42 4.33 -10.38 -24.85
CA ILE A 42 4.88 -9.30 -24.01
C ILE A 42 5.24 -8.08 -24.87
N GLU A 43 5.90 -8.30 -26.00
CA GLU A 43 6.23 -7.27 -27.00
C GLU A 43 4.97 -6.49 -27.45
N ARG A 44 3.86 -7.21 -27.71
CA ARG A 44 2.59 -6.56 -28.06
C ARG A 44 2.06 -5.68 -26.93
N HIS A 45 2.16 -6.13 -25.68
CA HIS A 45 1.74 -5.31 -24.54
C HIS A 45 2.66 -4.10 -24.34
N VAL A 46 3.96 -4.21 -24.63
CA VAL A 46 4.87 -3.04 -24.63
C VAL A 46 4.45 -2.03 -25.69
N ASP A 47 4.07 -2.46 -26.89
CA ASP A 47 3.54 -1.56 -27.92
C ASP A 47 2.21 -0.89 -27.52
N GLU A 48 1.36 -1.59 -26.77
CA GLU A 48 0.11 -1.06 -26.23
C GLU A 48 0.32 0.05 -25.19
N LEU A 49 1.51 0.16 -24.58
CA LEU A 49 1.84 1.23 -23.63
C LEU A 49 1.77 2.63 -24.25
N LEU A 50 1.87 2.76 -25.58
CA LEU A 50 1.63 4.01 -26.31
C LEU A 50 0.23 4.61 -26.05
N ARG A 51 -0.74 3.75 -25.71
CA ARG A 51 -2.14 4.14 -25.50
C ARG A 51 -2.45 4.54 -24.06
N VAL A 52 -1.46 4.54 -23.16
CA VAL A 52 -1.63 5.03 -21.80
C VAL A 52 -1.95 6.54 -21.83
N VAL A 53 -3.11 6.90 -21.29
CA VAL A 53 -3.65 8.28 -21.29
C VAL A 53 -3.93 8.82 -19.88
N SER A 54 -3.69 8.01 -18.85
CA SER A 54 -3.96 8.39 -17.47
C SER A 54 -2.73 8.09 -16.59
N PRO A 55 -2.43 8.96 -15.61
CA PRO A 55 -1.35 8.72 -14.68
C PRO A 55 -1.68 7.56 -13.73
N ASP A 56 -0.66 6.88 -13.26
CA ASP A 56 -0.74 5.84 -12.23
C ASP A 56 0.51 5.88 -11.32
N VAL A 57 0.55 5.02 -10.31
CA VAL A 57 1.69 4.87 -9.40
C VAL A 57 2.97 4.58 -10.19
N GLY A 58 4.01 5.35 -9.89
CA GLY A 58 5.33 5.25 -10.53
C GLY A 58 5.51 6.13 -11.76
N TYR A 59 4.46 6.75 -12.31
CA TYR A 59 4.57 7.67 -13.45
C TYR A 59 3.56 8.83 -13.38
N SER A 60 3.26 9.28 -12.17
CA SER A 60 2.36 10.41 -11.91
C SER A 60 3.13 11.66 -11.48
N THR A 61 2.68 12.81 -11.98
CA THR A 61 3.19 14.14 -11.58
C THR A 61 2.45 14.73 -10.39
N TRP A 62 1.31 14.15 -10.05
CA TRP A 62 0.37 14.71 -9.08
C TRP A 62 0.36 13.95 -7.77
N PHE A 63 0.90 12.74 -7.76
CA PHE A 63 1.03 11.92 -6.57
C PHE A 63 2.25 11.00 -6.64
N SER A 64 2.63 10.48 -5.48
CA SER A 64 3.53 9.36 -5.30
C SER A 64 2.79 8.24 -4.61
N GLY A 65 3.32 7.03 -4.66
CA GLY A 65 2.71 5.88 -4.03
C GLY A 65 3.50 4.61 -4.28
N SER A 66 2.92 3.49 -3.87
CA SER A 66 3.40 2.16 -4.20
C SER A 66 2.22 1.25 -4.49
N GLY A 67 2.46 0.15 -5.20
CA GLY A 67 1.42 -0.81 -5.53
C GLY A 67 1.98 -1.98 -6.33
N PHE A 68 1.18 -3.03 -6.44
CA PHE A 68 1.45 -4.19 -7.27
C PHE A 68 0.22 -4.44 -8.16
N LEU A 69 0.32 -4.07 -9.44
CA LEU A 69 -0.82 -4.04 -10.38
C LEU A 69 -1.68 -5.32 -10.43
N PRO A 70 -1.13 -6.54 -10.26
CA PRO A 70 -1.95 -7.75 -10.17
C PRO A 70 -2.95 -7.74 -9.00
N TYR A 71 -2.67 -7.01 -7.93
CA TYR A 71 -3.51 -6.82 -6.74
C TYR A 71 -3.89 -5.34 -6.57
N PRO A 72 -4.96 -4.85 -7.20
CA PRO A 72 -5.36 -3.44 -7.17
C PRO A 72 -5.52 -2.87 -5.75
N GLU A 73 -5.94 -3.68 -4.79
CA GLU A 73 -6.09 -3.32 -3.37
C GLU A 73 -4.77 -3.10 -2.64
N SER A 74 -3.63 -3.47 -3.25
CA SER A 74 -2.30 -3.21 -2.70
C SER A 74 -1.80 -1.78 -2.94
N GLU A 75 -2.54 -0.98 -3.70
CA GLU A 75 -2.15 0.39 -4.01
C GLU A 75 -2.22 1.29 -2.77
N GLN A 76 -1.11 1.94 -2.46
CA GLN A 76 -0.99 2.91 -1.39
C GLN A 76 -0.57 4.26 -1.98
N LEU A 77 -1.43 5.26 -1.83
CA LEU A 77 -1.07 6.65 -2.13
C LEU A 77 -0.19 7.20 -1.01
N GLY A 78 0.92 7.81 -1.40
CA GLY A 78 1.78 8.57 -0.50
C GLY A 78 1.42 10.04 -0.55
N THR A 79 2.30 10.85 -1.11
CA THR A 79 2.10 12.29 -1.26
C THR A 79 1.21 12.58 -2.47
N PHE A 80 0.32 13.56 -2.39
CA PHE A 80 -0.50 13.96 -3.53
C PHE A 80 -0.88 15.44 -3.50
N ILE A 81 -1.20 15.99 -4.67
CA ILE A 81 -1.83 17.30 -4.83
C ILE A 81 -3.33 17.14 -4.60
N ILE A 82 -3.92 18.01 -3.78
CA ILE A 82 -5.36 18.03 -3.52
C ILE A 82 -6.11 18.15 -4.86
N GLY A 83 -7.03 17.22 -5.13
CA GLY A 83 -7.80 17.15 -6.38
C GLY A 83 -7.24 16.19 -7.43
N ALA A 84 -6.07 15.59 -7.21
CA ALA A 84 -5.51 14.56 -8.10
C ALA A 84 -6.21 13.21 -7.91
N THR A 85 -7.44 13.06 -8.44
CA THR A 85 -8.27 11.88 -8.16
C THR A 85 -8.45 10.92 -9.33
N GLN A 86 -8.16 11.34 -10.56
CA GLN A 86 -8.32 10.47 -11.74
C GLN A 86 -7.09 9.57 -11.92
N ARG A 87 -7.22 8.34 -11.43
CA ARG A 87 -6.30 7.24 -11.69
C ARG A 87 -6.98 6.22 -12.57
N SER A 88 -6.24 5.64 -13.50
CA SER A 88 -6.69 4.51 -14.28
C SER A 88 -5.47 3.65 -14.59
N SER A 89 -5.36 2.51 -13.91
CA SER A 89 -4.25 1.60 -14.16
C SER A 89 -4.23 1.10 -15.60
N SER A 90 -3.02 0.99 -16.14
CA SER A 90 -2.82 0.51 -17.51
C SER A 90 -2.97 -1.01 -17.56
N ASP A 91 -3.99 -1.51 -18.28
CA ASP A 91 -4.18 -2.95 -18.51
C ASP A 91 -2.95 -3.59 -19.16
N ALA A 92 -2.32 -2.91 -20.13
CA ALA A 92 -1.12 -3.40 -20.79
C ALA A 92 0.05 -3.52 -19.81
N LEU A 93 0.25 -2.52 -18.95
CA LEU A 93 1.29 -2.54 -17.92
C LEU A 93 1.03 -3.66 -16.90
N LYS A 94 -0.24 -3.85 -16.50
CA LYS A 94 -0.65 -4.96 -15.64
C LYS A 94 -0.34 -6.31 -16.29
N LYS A 95 -0.67 -6.50 -17.58
CA LYS A 95 -0.38 -7.75 -18.31
C LYS A 95 1.10 -8.06 -18.42
N ILE A 96 1.94 -7.04 -18.58
CA ILE A 96 3.40 -7.18 -18.52
C ILE A 96 3.84 -7.65 -17.13
N VAL A 97 3.39 -6.96 -16.06
CA VAL A 97 3.77 -7.29 -14.68
C VAL A 97 3.31 -8.71 -14.33
N GLU A 98 2.10 -9.12 -14.71
CA GLU A 98 1.59 -10.48 -14.49
C GLU A 98 2.51 -11.61 -15.02
N GLN A 99 3.39 -11.34 -16.01
CA GLN A 99 4.35 -12.33 -16.52
C GLN A 99 5.60 -12.52 -15.63
N GLY A 100 5.83 -11.64 -14.66
CA GLY A 100 6.94 -11.75 -13.70
C GLY A 100 8.32 -11.78 -14.34
N ALA A 101 9.18 -12.73 -13.94
CA ALA A 101 10.54 -12.83 -14.47
C ALA A 101 10.62 -13.00 -16.00
N ALA A 102 9.59 -13.58 -16.63
CA ALA A 102 9.59 -13.85 -18.07
C ALA A 102 9.53 -12.59 -18.93
N SER A 103 9.00 -11.46 -18.43
CA SER A 103 8.96 -10.19 -19.15
C SER A 103 10.26 -9.39 -19.03
N VAL A 104 11.11 -9.68 -18.06
CA VAL A 104 12.33 -8.88 -17.79
C VAL A 104 13.24 -8.74 -19.02
N PRO A 105 13.53 -9.79 -19.80
CA PRO A 105 14.34 -9.64 -21.02
C PRO A 105 13.75 -8.64 -22.03
N VAL A 106 12.43 -8.68 -22.25
CA VAL A 106 11.73 -7.75 -23.16
C VAL A 106 11.73 -6.33 -22.59
N LEU A 107 11.54 -6.17 -21.28
CA LEU A 107 11.59 -4.85 -20.63
C LEU A 107 12.97 -4.22 -20.72
N LEU A 108 14.04 -4.99 -20.52
CA LEU A 108 15.41 -4.51 -20.67
C LEU A 108 15.74 -4.16 -22.12
N LYS A 109 15.18 -4.89 -23.10
CA LYS A 109 15.31 -4.56 -24.53
C LYS A 109 14.67 -3.23 -24.89
N HIS A 110 13.59 -2.83 -24.21
CA HIS A 110 12.85 -1.58 -24.46
C HIS A 110 13.10 -0.48 -23.43
N ILE A 111 14.08 -0.66 -22.53
CA ILE A 111 14.33 0.29 -21.44
C ILE A 111 14.80 1.67 -21.93
N ASP A 112 15.32 1.75 -23.16
CA ASP A 112 15.74 2.98 -23.82
C ASP A 112 14.78 3.46 -24.92
N ASP A 113 13.59 2.84 -25.04
CA ASP A 113 12.63 3.16 -26.09
C ASP A 113 12.09 4.60 -25.94
N PRO A 114 12.45 5.53 -26.87
CA PRO A 114 12.13 6.94 -26.74
C PRO A 114 10.72 7.29 -27.21
N ARG A 115 9.91 6.31 -27.65
CA ARG A 115 8.55 6.56 -28.11
C ARG A 115 7.73 7.15 -26.95
N LYS A 116 7.15 8.32 -27.17
CA LYS A 116 6.35 9.04 -26.17
C LYS A 116 4.98 8.39 -26.00
N ILE A 117 4.50 8.27 -24.76
CA ILE A 117 3.13 7.84 -24.47
C ILE A 117 2.16 9.03 -24.56
N ASN A 118 0.86 8.76 -24.60
CA ASN A 118 -0.17 9.79 -24.77
C ASN A 118 -0.56 10.49 -23.46
N LEU A 119 0.45 10.93 -22.70
CA LEU A 119 0.29 11.79 -21.53
C LEU A 119 0.82 13.21 -21.85
N PRO A 120 0.21 14.26 -21.27
CA PRO A 120 0.72 15.62 -21.42
C PRO A 120 2.19 15.73 -21.00
N GLU A 121 2.94 16.54 -21.75
CA GLU A 121 4.33 16.84 -21.38
C GLU A 121 4.37 17.59 -20.05
N MET A 122 5.26 17.14 -19.18
CA MET A 122 5.49 17.74 -17.88
C MET A 122 6.42 18.92 -18.07
N THR A 123 6.08 20.09 -17.54
CA THR A 123 6.91 21.29 -17.70
C THR A 123 7.18 21.92 -16.33
N ALA A 124 8.45 22.17 -16.04
CA ALA A 124 8.89 23.02 -14.94
C ALA A 124 8.48 24.46 -15.24
N GLY A 125 7.81 25.11 -14.30
CA GLY A 125 7.27 26.45 -14.48
C GLY A 125 6.31 26.88 -13.37
N GLY A 126 6.26 28.20 -13.13
CA GLY A 126 5.46 28.75 -12.04
C GLY A 126 5.99 28.31 -10.67
N ILE A 127 5.19 27.51 -9.95
CA ILE A 127 5.50 27.00 -8.60
C ILE A 127 6.16 25.60 -8.67
N VAL A 128 6.15 24.96 -9.85
CA VAL A 128 6.62 23.58 -10.02
C VAL A 128 8.09 23.55 -10.44
N TRP A 129 8.93 22.86 -9.69
CA TRP A 129 10.32 22.56 -10.04
C TRP A 129 10.46 21.10 -10.51
N MET A 130 11.49 20.80 -11.28
CA MET A 130 11.76 19.45 -11.81
C MET A 130 13.22 19.09 -11.56
N ALA A 131 13.49 17.85 -11.15
CA ALA A 131 14.85 17.33 -10.96
C ALA A 131 15.02 15.92 -11.55
N PHE A 132 16.25 15.58 -11.94
CA PHE A 132 16.61 14.30 -12.56
C PHE A 132 17.67 13.57 -11.72
N PRO A 133 17.34 13.15 -10.47
CA PRO A 133 18.31 12.57 -9.55
C PRO A 133 18.76 11.14 -9.92
N ASP A 134 18.12 10.48 -10.89
CA ASP A 134 18.34 9.06 -11.18
C ASP A 134 18.13 8.19 -9.93
N GLU A 135 17.02 8.38 -9.22
CA GLU A 135 16.67 7.55 -8.07
C GLU A 135 16.55 6.08 -8.49
N TYR A 136 17.27 5.24 -7.75
CA TYR A 136 17.37 3.82 -7.92
C TYR A 136 17.19 3.16 -6.55
N ASP A 137 16.02 2.56 -6.34
CA ASP A 137 15.73 1.79 -5.14
C ASP A 137 16.52 0.46 -5.13
N PHE A 138 17.12 0.11 -4.00
CA PHE A 138 17.83 -1.15 -3.77
C PHE A 138 17.69 -1.51 -2.29
N ASN A 139 17.89 -2.79 -1.97
CA ASN A 139 17.82 -3.26 -0.59
C ASN A 139 19.17 -3.07 0.11
N GLU A 140 19.27 -2.07 0.98
CA GLU A 140 20.51 -1.68 1.67
C GLU A 140 21.09 -2.79 2.58
N VAL A 141 20.23 -3.67 3.11
CA VAL A 141 20.65 -4.78 3.98
C VAL A 141 21.36 -5.86 3.18
N THR A 142 20.85 -6.19 1.99
CA THR A 142 21.47 -7.22 1.11
C THR A 142 22.57 -6.64 0.22
N ARG A 143 22.57 -5.33 0.01
CA ARG A 143 23.54 -4.60 -0.81
C ARG A 143 23.84 -3.26 -0.15
N PRO A 144 25.00 -3.10 0.54
CA PRO A 144 25.30 -1.89 1.31
C PRO A 144 25.51 -0.60 0.51
N GLN A 145 25.62 -0.67 -0.81
CA GLN A 145 25.92 0.48 -1.67
C GLN A 145 25.04 0.46 -2.92
N PRO A 146 24.50 1.62 -3.35
CA PRO A 146 23.74 1.70 -4.58
C PRO A 146 24.60 1.33 -5.80
N PRO A 147 24.00 1.07 -6.96
CA PRO A 147 24.74 1.08 -8.21
C PRO A 147 25.54 2.37 -8.37
N ARG A 148 26.66 2.27 -9.09
CA ARG A 148 27.53 3.41 -9.31
C ARG A 148 26.81 4.47 -10.16
N ASP A 149 27.04 5.74 -9.85
CA ASP A 149 26.63 6.90 -10.65
C ASP A 149 25.10 7.16 -10.76
N VAL A 150 24.27 6.48 -9.95
CA VAL A 150 22.83 6.77 -9.73
C VAL A 150 22.60 7.39 -8.33
N ASN A 151 21.35 7.72 -7.97
CA ASN A 151 20.99 8.35 -6.69
C ASN A 151 21.72 9.68 -6.43
N ARG A 152 21.73 10.56 -7.43
CA ARG A 152 22.39 11.86 -7.36
C ARG A 152 21.57 12.82 -6.48
N GLY A 153 22.27 13.63 -5.68
CA GLY A 153 21.61 14.60 -4.81
C GLY A 153 20.80 15.62 -5.61
N SER A 154 19.47 15.66 -5.38
CA SER A 154 18.50 16.46 -6.15
C SER A 154 18.74 17.98 -6.14
N PHE A 155 19.49 18.49 -5.16
CA PHE A 155 19.76 19.92 -4.98
C PHE A 155 21.15 20.37 -5.44
N LEU A 156 21.98 19.45 -5.92
CA LEU A 156 23.38 19.71 -6.27
C LEU A 156 23.61 19.96 -7.76
N GLU A 157 22.56 19.84 -8.59
CA GLU A 157 22.69 20.03 -10.03
C GLU A 157 22.68 21.52 -10.38
N THR A 158 23.57 21.91 -11.30
CA THR A 158 23.69 23.31 -11.71
C THR A 158 22.45 23.69 -12.50
N PRO A 159 21.77 24.80 -12.17
CA PRO A 159 20.64 25.28 -12.97
C PRO A 159 20.97 25.31 -14.47
N GLY A 160 20.10 24.70 -15.29
CA GLY A 160 20.27 24.62 -16.74
C GLY A 160 20.97 23.36 -17.28
N GLN A 161 21.39 22.41 -16.43
CA GLN A 161 21.95 21.13 -16.88
C GLN A 161 20.88 20.11 -17.34
N HIS A 162 19.63 20.32 -16.95
CA HIS A 162 18.52 19.41 -17.22
C HIS A 162 17.42 20.12 -18.03
N PRO A 163 16.63 19.38 -18.84
CA PRO A 163 15.53 19.98 -19.57
C PRO A 163 14.47 20.51 -18.59
N ASN A 164 13.83 21.62 -18.94
CA ASN A 164 12.69 22.16 -18.18
C ASN A 164 11.39 21.41 -18.48
N SER A 165 11.41 20.39 -19.32
CA SER A 165 10.25 19.57 -19.61
C SER A 165 10.64 18.12 -19.85
N HIS A 166 9.71 17.19 -19.59
CA HIS A 166 9.88 15.77 -19.86
C HIS A 166 8.56 15.17 -20.37
N SER A 167 8.64 14.41 -21.45
CA SER A 167 7.53 13.58 -21.92
C SER A 167 7.81 12.14 -21.50
N LEU A 168 6.85 11.49 -20.85
CA LEU A 168 6.98 10.07 -20.52
C LEU A 168 7.11 9.22 -21.79
N THR A 169 7.93 8.18 -21.69
CA THR A 169 8.28 7.28 -22.79
C THR A 169 7.91 5.82 -22.49
N ILE A 170 7.99 4.94 -23.50
CA ILE A 170 7.85 3.50 -23.28
C ILE A 170 8.95 2.98 -22.34
N GLY A 171 10.20 3.44 -22.50
CA GLY A 171 11.29 3.05 -21.61
C GLY A 171 11.02 3.43 -20.14
N ASP A 172 10.39 4.58 -19.89
CA ASP A 172 9.94 4.99 -18.55
C ASP A 172 8.92 4.01 -17.95
N LEU A 173 7.94 3.56 -18.74
CA LEU A 173 6.96 2.58 -18.26
C LEU A 173 7.57 1.17 -18.11
N CYS A 174 8.55 0.80 -18.93
CA CYS A 174 9.30 -0.44 -18.76
C CYS A 174 10.10 -0.45 -17.45
N PHE A 175 10.66 0.69 -17.05
CA PHE A 175 11.32 0.87 -15.75
C PHE A 175 10.36 0.68 -14.58
N VAL A 176 9.15 1.26 -14.66
CA VAL A 176 8.10 1.08 -13.64
C VAL A 176 7.67 -0.38 -13.55
N ALA A 177 7.39 -1.04 -14.68
CA ALA A 177 7.01 -2.45 -14.71
C ALA A 177 8.09 -3.34 -14.08
N LEU A 178 9.37 -3.09 -14.42
CA LEU A 178 10.50 -3.83 -13.86
C LEU A 178 10.53 -3.71 -12.33
N GLY A 179 10.37 -2.51 -11.77
CA GLY A 179 10.32 -2.31 -10.33
C GLY A 179 9.16 -3.07 -9.66
N GLN A 180 8.00 -3.10 -10.31
CA GLN A 180 6.88 -3.90 -9.84
C GLN A 180 7.15 -5.40 -9.86
N ILE A 181 7.96 -5.91 -10.79
CA ILE A 181 8.34 -7.33 -10.83
C ILE A 181 9.37 -7.65 -9.74
N VAL A 182 10.42 -6.83 -9.62
CA VAL A 182 11.59 -7.11 -8.78
C VAL A 182 11.54 -6.49 -7.37
N ASN A 183 10.37 -6.03 -6.95
CA ASN A 183 10.15 -5.40 -5.64
C ASN A 183 11.05 -4.18 -5.39
N ARG A 184 11.12 -3.29 -6.39
CA ARG A 184 11.85 -2.01 -6.31
C ARG A 184 10.89 -0.85 -6.57
N LYS A 185 11.07 0.26 -5.85
CA LYS A 185 10.30 1.51 -6.02
C LYS A 185 10.74 2.31 -7.25
N PHE A 186 10.88 1.64 -8.40
CA PHE A 186 11.22 2.30 -9.67
C PHE A 186 10.05 3.15 -10.15
N SER A 187 10.19 4.46 -9.95
CA SER A 187 9.21 5.47 -10.37
C SER A 187 9.83 6.34 -11.43
N ALA A 188 9.34 6.26 -12.67
CA ALA A 188 9.73 7.17 -13.74
C ALA A 188 9.45 8.63 -13.39
N THR A 189 8.30 8.89 -12.74
CA THR A 189 8.02 10.18 -12.12
C THR A 189 7.29 10.02 -10.79
N ARG A 190 7.54 10.96 -9.88
CA ARG A 190 6.78 11.07 -8.62
C ARG A 190 6.68 12.51 -8.16
N TYR A 191 5.55 12.84 -7.52
CA TYR A 191 5.35 14.13 -6.86
C TYR A 191 6.14 14.23 -5.55
N GLN A 192 6.66 15.42 -5.26
CA GLN A 192 7.27 15.79 -3.98
C GLN A 192 6.51 16.99 -3.38
N PRO A 193 6.09 16.95 -2.08
CA PRO A 193 5.22 17.97 -1.45
C PRO A 193 5.65 19.44 -1.55
N THR A 194 6.90 19.72 -1.91
CA THR A 194 7.41 21.07 -2.16
C THR A 194 7.09 21.58 -3.57
N GLY A 195 6.06 21.03 -4.23
CA GLY A 195 5.72 21.36 -5.62
C GLY A 195 6.69 20.75 -6.63
N GLY A 196 7.48 19.74 -6.24
CA GLY A 196 8.52 19.16 -7.08
C GLY A 196 8.04 17.97 -7.89
N ILE A 197 8.61 17.80 -9.08
CA ILE A 197 8.51 16.58 -9.87
C ILE A 197 9.90 15.96 -9.94
N ILE A 198 10.03 14.74 -9.42
CA ILE A 198 11.22 13.93 -9.61
C ILE A 198 11.05 13.10 -10.88
N VAL A 199 12.06 13.10 -11.76
CA VAL A 199 12.09 12.34 -13.01
C VAL A 199 13.27 11.36 -12.99
N ASN A 200 12.97 10.07 -13.09
CA ASN A 200 13.96 9.00 -13.17
C ASN A 200 13.75 8.24 -14.49
N SER A 201 14.27 8.82 -15.57
CA SER A 201 14.00 8.35 -16.92
C SER A 201 15.22 7.63 -17.53
N PRO A 202 15.15 6.31 -17.79
CA PRO A 202 16.25 5.59 -18.45
C PRO A 202 16.42 5.96 -19.92
N THR A 203 15.43 6.58 -20.56
CA THR A 203 15.57 7.11 -21.93
C THR A 203 16.37 8.40 -21.95
N TYR A 204 16.24 9.22 -20.90
CA TYR A 204 17.07 10.41 -20.69
C TYR A 204 18.46 10.09 -20.12
N SER A 205 18.54 9.23 -19.11
CA SER A 205 19.75 8.97 -18.33
C SER A 205 20.41 7.64 -18.70
N GLU A 206 21.50 7.71 -19.46
CA GLU A 206 22.33 6.55 -19.82
C GLU A 206 22.89 5.82 -18.58
N ARG A 207 23.20 6.57 -17.51
CA ARG A 207 23.72 6.01 -16.26
C ARG A 207 22.67 5.13 -15.57
N LEU A 208 21.46 5.66 -15.40
CA LEU A 208 20.34 4.91 -14.83
C LEU A 208 20.07 3.65 -15.65
N ARG A 209 19.97 3.79 -16.98
CA ARG A 209 19.81 2.66 -17.90
C ARG A 209 20.90 1.59 -17.74
N THR A 210 22.16 2.01 -17.68
CA THR A 210 23.30 1.10 -17.55
C THR A 210 23.25 0.34 -16.22
N ALA A 211 22.90 1.03 -15.12
CA ALA A 211 22.73 0.41 -13.81
C ALA A 211 21.60 -0.64 -13.80
N ILE A 212 20.45 -0.32 -14.41
CA ILE A 212 19.31 -1.23 -14.53
C ILE A 212 19.70 -2.49 -15.32
N ILE A 213 20.32 -2.33 -16.49
CA ILE A 213 20.74 -3.47 -17.32
C ILE A 213 21.74 -4.34 -16.56
N ALA A 214 22.75 -3.73 -15.93
CA ALA A 214 23.78 -4.48 -15.21
C ALA A 214 23.24 -5.30 -14.03
N ASP A 215 22.23 -4.78 -13.30
CA ASP A 215 21.65 -5.47 -12.15
C ASP A 215 20.70 -6.60 -12.55
N TRP A 216 19.95 -6.44 -13.64
CA TRP A 216 18.81 -7.32 -13.97
C TRP A 216 19.01 -8.17 -15.23
N GLU A 217 20.09 -7.98 -16.00
CA GLU A 217 20.43 -8.84 -17.12
C GLU A 217 20.67 -10.29 -16.65
N GLY A 218 20.07 -11.25 -17.36
CA GLY A 218 20.18 -12.67 -17.01
C GLY A 218 19.46 -13.05 -15.71
N LEU A 219 18.44 -12.29 -15.29
CA LEU A 219 17.54 -12.67 -14.22
C LEU A 219 16.77 -13.94 -14.63
N THR A 220 16.94 -15.02 -13.88
CA THR A 220 16.17 -16.26 -14.04
C THR A 220 15.03 -16.30 -13.03
N VAL A 221 14.07 -17.22 -13.24
CA VAL A 221 12.96 -17.45 -12.30
C VAL A 221 13.48 -17.75 -10.88
N GLU A 222 14.52 -18.58 -10.76
CA GLU A 222 15.12 -18.94 -9.48
C GLU A 222 15.80 -17.76 -8.81
N LYS A 223 16.53 -16.92 -9.56
CA LYS A 223 17.15 -15.70 -9.03
C LYS A 223 16.10 -14.68 -8.61
N HIS A 224 15.04 -14.52 -9.39
CA HIS A 224 13.92 -13.65 -9.06
C HIS A 224 13.25 -14.10 -7.76
N LYS A 225 12.90 -15.38 -7.65
CA LYS A 225 12.36 -15.97 -6.42
C LYS A 225 13.29 -15.73 -5.23
N GLN A 226 14.58 -16.01 -5.37
CA GLN A 226 15.55 -15.81 -4.28
C GLN A 226 15.65 -14.35 -3.86
N SER A 227 15.70 -13.41 -4.82
CA SER A 227 15.72 -11.97 -4.51
C SER A 227 14.49 -11.53 -3.70
N LEU A 228 13.30 -12.07 -4.01
CA LEU A 228 12.08 -11.77 -3.24
C LEU A 228 12.10 -12.42 -1.85
N ILE A 229 12.66 -13.63 -1.71
CA ILE A 229 12.89 -14.26 -0.40
C ILE A 229 13.82 -13.40 0.45
N ASP A 230 14.89 -12.88 -0.14
CA ASP A 230 15.87 -12.05 0.55
C ASP A 230 15.25 -10.72 0.98
N ASP A 231 14.43 -10.09 0.13
CA ASP A 231 13.66 -8.90 0.49
C ASP A 231 12.64 -9.15 1.61
N PHE A 232 12.05 -10.34 1.67
CA PHE A 232 11.13 -10.71 2.74
C PHE A 232 11.87 -10.93 4.07
N ARG A 233 12.99 -11.66 4.05
CA ARG A 233 13.77 -12.01 5.24
C ARG A 233 14.62 -10.87 5.78
N HIS A 234 15.17 -10.06 4.88
CA HIS A 234 16.13 -8.99 5.17
C HIS A 234 15.67 -7.67 4.52
N PRO A 235 14.47 -7.17 4.87
CA PRO A 235 14.04 -5.87 4.39
C PRO A 235 14.86 -4.77 5.08
N ASP A 236 15.17 -3.72 4.32
CA ASP A 236 15.63 -2.42 4.84
C ASP A 236 14.48 -1.58 5.43
N TYR A 237 13.22 -1.88 5.10
CA TYR A 237 12.02 -1.30 5.70
C TYR A 237 10.79 -2.23 5.57
N ALA A 238 9.82 -2.12 6.48
CA ALA A 238 8.63 -2.98 6.54
C ALA A 238 7.89 -3.13 5.20
N SER A 239 7.67 -2.02 4.48
CA SER A 239 6.97 -2.05 3.18
C SER A 239 7.71 -2.86 2.09
N ARG A 240 9.03 -3.11 2.20
CA ARG A 240 9.73 -4.02 1.29
C ARG A 240 9.35 -5.47 1.54
N ARG A 241 9.17 -5.88 2.81
CA ARG A 241 8.69 -7.21 3.20
C ARG A 241 7.27 -7.45 2.69
N GLU A 242 6.38 -6.47 2.91
CA GLU A 242 5.01 -6.47 2.37
C GLU A 242 5.01 -6.60 0.84
N GLY A 243 5.80 -5.78 0.15
CA GLY A 243 5.95 -5.84 -1.30
C GLY A 243 6.49 -7.19 -1.79
N ALA A 244 7.45 -7.78 -1.07
CA ALA A 244 7.99 -9.10 -1.37
C ALA A 244 6.91 -10.17 -1.22
N TYR A 245 6.10 -10.13 -0.15
CA TYR A 245 4.98 -11.04 0.06
C TYR A 245 3.97 -10.99 -1.10
N LEU A 246 3.57 -9.80 -1.56
CA LEU A 246 2.60 -9.67 -2.66
C LEU A 246 3.10 -10.36 -3.93
N ARG A 247 4.39 -10.25 -4.22
CA ARG A 247 5.02 -10.88 -5.40
C ARG A 247 5.24 -12.38 -5.19
N LEU A 248 5.64 -12.81 -4.00
CA LEU A 248 5.81 -14.23 -3.66
C LEU A 248 4.47 -14.96 -3.70
N SER A 249 3.40 -14.38 -3.15
CA SER A 249 2.05 -14.99 -3.21
C SER A 249 1.51 -15.09 -4.63
N PHE A 250 1.87 -14.13 -5.50
CA PHE A 250 1.44 -14.16 -6.90
C PHE A 250 2.28 -15.10 -7.78
N TYR A 251 3.61 -14.94 -7.81
CA TYR A 251 4.48 -15.72 -8.71
C TYR A 251 4.90 -17.08 -8.14
N TYR A 252 5.05 -17.20 -6.82
CA TYR A 252 5.68 -18.35 -6.15
C TYR A 252 4.92 -18.81 -4.88
N PRO A 253 3.58 -19.00 -4.95
CA PRO A 253 2.71 -19.16 -3.77
C PRO A 253 3.17 -20.25 -2.80
N ASN A 254 3.73 -21.36 -3.32
CA ASN A 254 4.26 -22.48 -2.52
C ASN A 254 5.41 -22.10 -1.56
N THR A 255 5.96 -20.89 -1.66
CA THR A 255 7.07 -20.39 -0.82
C THR A 255 6.57 -19.61 0.39
N VAL A 256 5.35 -19.08 0.33
CA VAL A 256 4.84 -18.09 1.29
C VAL A 256 4.65 -18.67 2.68
N GLU A 257 4.07 -19.87 2.79
CA GLU A 257 3.72 -20.46 4.08
C GLU A 257 4.94 -20.58 5.01
N GLU A 258 6.07 -21.08 4.51
CA GLU A 258 7.28 -21.25 5.31
C GLU A 258 7.82 -19.91 5.81
N LEU A 259 7.90 -18.92 4.93
CA LEU A 259 8.45 -17.59 5.25
C LEU A 259 7.61 -16.85 6.28
N VAL A 260 6.28 -16.86 6.12
CA VAL A 260 5.38 -16.17 7.06
C VAL A 260 5.37 -16.87 8.42
N VAL A 261 5.39 -18.21 8.45
CA VAL A 261 5.49 -18.97 9.70
C VAL A 261 6.80 -18.66 10.42
N GLU A 262 7.91 -18.59 9.68
CA GLU A 262 9.22 -18.17 10.21
C GLU A 262 9.13 -16.76 10.80
N GLU A 263 8.58 -15.80 10.06
CA GLU A 263 8.42 -14.42 10.49
C GLU A 263 7.53 -14.27 11.75
N PHE A 264 6.43 -15.01 11.83
CA PHE A 264 5.53 -14.98 12.98
C PHE A 264 6.10 -15.68 14.22
N SER A 265 7.14 -16.49 14.06
CA SER A 265 7.87 -17.08 15.18
C SER A 265 8.81 -16.08 15.87
N LYS A 266 9.16 -14.96 15.21
CA LYS A 266 10.00 -13.92 15.79
C LYS A 266 9.28 -13.26 16.98
N PRO A 267 9.99 -12.89 18.05
CA PRO A 267 9.40 -12.10 19.11
C PRO A 267 9.11 -10.67 18.62
N THR A 268 8.14 -10.01 19.23
CA THR A 268 7.77 -8.61 18.93
C THR A 268 7.82 -7.73 20.16
N TYR A 269 8.07 -6.44 19.96
CA TYR A 269 7.93 -5.39 20.97
C TYR A 269 6.95 -4.31 20.48
N ASP A 270 6.40 -3.54 21.42
CA ASP A 270 5.58 -2.36 21.16
C ASP A 270 6.49 -1.13 21.04
N ALA A 271 6.56 -0.52 19.85
CA ALA A 271 7.41 0.65 19.61
C ALA A 271 6.95 1.90 20.36
N ALA A 272 5.65 2.06 20.65
CA ALA A 272 5.18 3.20 21.43
C ALA A 272 5.70 3.10 22.87
N VAL A 273 5.63 1.91 23.48
CA VAL A 273 6.18 1.66 24.83
C VAL A 273 7.69 1.88 24.86
N VAL A 274 8.42 1.45 23.83
CA VAL A 274 9.87 1.72 23.71
C VAL A 274 10.17 3.20 23.55
N ALA A 275 9.45 3.90 22.67
CA ALA A 275 9.65 5.33 22.42
C ALA A 275 9.36 6.15 23.67
N ASP A 276 8.26 5.88 24.37
CA ASP A 276 7.89 6.52 25.65
C ASP A 276 8.97 6.25 26.70
N PHE A 277 9.47 5.02 26.81
CA PHE A 277 10.56 4.70 27.74
C PHE A 277 11.84 5.49 27.42
N CYS A 278 12.26 5.55 26.16
CA CYS A 278 13.43 6.33 25.74
C CYS A 278 13.24 7.82 26.06
N GLN A 279 12.10 8.40 25.67
CA GLN A 279 11.83 9.83 25.76
C GLN A 279 11.55 10.31 27.19
N ASP A 280 10.74 9.55 27.94
CA ASP A 280 10.27 9.97 29.26
C ASP A 280 11.15 9.50 30.40
N MET A 281 11.93 8.43 30.21
CA MET A 281 12.75 7.85 31.27
C MET A 281 14.25 8.02 30.97
N LEU A 282 14.75 7.47 29.85
CA LEU A 282 16.19 7.46 29.58
C LEU A 282 16.75 8.87 29.34
N TYR A 283 16.11 9.66 28.48
CA TYR A 283 16.57 11.00 28.12
C TYR A 283 16.46 12.01 29.27
N LYS A 284 15.52 11.80 30.20
CA LYS A 284 15.34 12.68 31.38
C LYS A 284 16.25 12.31 32.56
N SER A 285 16.85 11.12 32.55
CA SER A 285 17.77 10.70 33.61
C SER A 285 19.12 11.42 33.54
N ASN A 286 19.60 11.84 34.71
CA ASN A 286 20.79 12.68 34.86
C ASN A 286 22.09 11.89 35.11
N SER A 287 22.03 10.56 35.30
CA SER A 287 23.22 9.77 35.59
C SER A 287 23.25 8.44 34.84
N ALA A 288 24.46 7.99 34.47
CA ALA A 288 24.65 6.71 33.81
C ALA A 288 24.09 5.53 34.65
N ASN A 289 24.37 5.51 35.96
CA ASN A 289 23.88 4.44 36.84
C ASN A 289 22.35 4.37 36.91
N GLU A 290 21.68 5.53 36.91
CA GLU A 290 20.21 5.59 36.88
C GLU A 290 19.66 5.08 35.54
N ARG A 291 20.21 5.52 34.40
CA ARG A 291 19.85 5.01 33.06
C ARG A 291 20.00 3.50 32.96
N GLN A 292 21.11 2.95 33.46
CA GLN A 292 21.36 1.51 33.49
C GLN A 292 20.30 0.78 34.32
N SER A 293 19.99 1.31 35.51
CA SER A 293 18.98 0.71 36.41
C SER A 293 17.58 0.76 35.80
N LEU A 294 17.20 1.87 35.18
CA LEU A 294 15.93 2.04 34.46
C LEU A 294 15.83 1.06 33.29
N TYR A 295 16.90 0.92 32.51
CA TYR A 295 16.98 -0.03 31.40
C TYR A 295 16.84 -1.48 31.89
N GLU A 296 17.60 -1.91 32.90
CA GLU A 296 17.50 -3.26 33.46
C GLU A 296 16.10 -3.55 34.02
N GLN A 297 15.47 -2.58 34.68
CA GLN A 297 14.09 -2.70 35.16
C GLN A 297 13.11 -2.85 34.00
N PHE A 298 13.25 -2.04 32.94
CA PHE A 298 12.41 -2.10 31.76
C PHE A 298 12.50 -3.45 31.05
N ILE A 299 13.72 -3.97 30.84
CA ILE A 299 13.92 -5.30 30.24
C ILE A 299 13.37 -6.42 31.13
N LYS A 300 13.50 -6.30 32.45
CA LYS A 300 12.90 -7.27 33.37
C LYS A 300 11.37 -7.29 33.31
N GLU A 301 10.74 -6.14 33.10
CA GLU A 301 9.29 -6.00 33.05
C GLU A 301 8.70 -6.45 31.69
N HIS A 302 9.34 -6.06 30.59
CA HIS A 302 8.81 -6.29 29.24
C HIS A 302 9.48 -7.44 28.48
N GLY A 303 10.62 -7.94 28.96
CA GLY A 303 11.40 -9.04 28.39
C GLY A 303 12.52 -8.59 27.46
N GLU A 304 13.43 -9.52 27.16
CA GLU A 304 14.65 -9.28 26.36
C GLU A 304 14.38 -8.75 24.94
N VAL A 305 13.21 -9.02 24.35
CA VAL A 305 12.86 -8.48 23.01
C VAL A 305 12.82 -6.95 23.00
N TYR A 306 12.47 -6.32 24.12
CA TYR A 306 12.44 -4.87 24.24
C TYR A 306 13.84 -4.24 24.26
N ALA A 307 14.90 -5.01 24.54
CA ALA A 307 16.27 -4.53 24.43
C ALA A 307 16.62 -4.18 22.97
N SER A 308 16.20 -5.05 22.04
CA SER A 308 16.34 -4.79 20.61
C SER A 308 15.55 -3.57 20.16
N GLY A 309 14.31 -3.39 20.66
CA GLY A 309 13.52 -2.21 20.36
C GLY A 309 14.17 -0.91 20.87
N VAL A 310 14.71 -0.92 22.09
CA VAL A 310 15.45 0.24 22.63
C VAL A 310 16.69 0.54 21.80
N GLU A 311 17.46 -0.47 21.41
CA GLU A 311 18.63 -0.27 20.54
C GLU A 311 18.22 0.37 19.21
N ASP A 312 17.14 -0.14 18.62
CA ASP A 312 16.61 0.30 17.33
C ASP A 312 16.14 1.76 17.37
N GLN A 313 15.35 2.14 18.38
CA GLN A 313 14.92 3.52 18.61
C GLN A 313 16.10 4.48 18.78
N LEU A 314 17.15 4.06 19.50
CA LEU A 314 18.35 4.89 19.67
C LEU A 314 19.13 5.09 18.36
N PHE A 315 19.12 4.11 17.45
CA PHE A 315 19.71 4.28 16.12
C PHE A 315 18.89 5.22 15.23
N GLU A 316 17.56 5.14 15.28
CA GLU A 316 16.68 6.12 14.62
C GLU A 316 16.92 7.54 15.14
N ASP A 317 17.00 7.71 16.47
CA ASP A 317 17.28 9.02 17.07
C ASP A 317 18.71 9.51 16.73
N LEU A 318 19.69 8.60 16.63
CA LEU A 318 21.04 8.92 16.16
C LEU A 318 21.04 9.42 14.71
N TYR A 319 20.20 8.87 13.82
CA TYR A 319 20.07 9.36 12.45
C TYR A 319 19.60 10.83 12.41
N TYR A 320 18.63 11.20 13.24
CA TYR A 320 18.15 12.59 13.36
C TYR A 320 19.19 13.53 13.99
N LEU A 321 19.96 13.03 14.97
CA LEU A 321 21.10 13.77 15.54
C LEU A 321 22.16 14.06 14.48
N GLU A 322 22.58 13.04 13.73
CA GLU A 322 23.56 13.20 12.64
C GLU A 322 23.05 14.14 11.55
N ALA A 323 21.77 14.08 11.21
CA ALA A 323 21.15 15.01 10.28
C ALA A 323 21.25 16.47 10.75
N THR A 324 21.16 16.70 12.06
CA THR A 324 21.36 18.03 12.66
C THR A 324 22.83 18.45 12.64
N GLU A 325 23.75 17.57 13.03
CA GLU A 325 25.20 17.80 12.99
C GLU A 325 25.70 18.14 11.57
N GLU A 326 25.14 17.45 10.58
CA GLU A 326 25.42 17.61 9.14
C GLU A 326 24.61 18.76 8.49
N LYS A 327 23.76 19.45 9.26
CA LYS A 327 22.89 20.56 8.81
C LYS A 327 21.93 20.19 7.67
N ARG A 328 21.48 18.92 7.64
CA ARG A 328 20.44 18.42 6.74
C ARG A 328 19.03 18.83 7.16
N VAL A 329 18.82 19.25 8.42
CA VAL A 329 17.53 19.68 8.97
C VAL A 329 17.60 21.11 9.48
N ASN A 330 16.55 21.90 9.23
CA ASN A 330 16.42 23.29 9.70
C ASN A 330 14.96 23.57 10.16
N PRO A 331 14.71 23.97 11.43
CA PRO A 331 15.70 24.19 12.49
C PRO A 331 16.38 22.89 12.98
N PRO A 332 17.58 22.98 13.58
CA PRO A 332 18.21 21.87 14.30
C PRO A 332 17.24 21.18 15.27
N LEU A 333 17.25 19.84 15.30
CA LEU A 333 16.49 19.08 16.29
C LEU A 333 17.25 19.08 17.62
N THR A 334 16.62 19.59 18.68
CA THR A 334 17.26 19.72 20.01
C THR A 334 16.63 18.83 21.08
N ALA A 335 15.70 17.94 20.70
CA ALA A 335 14.88 17.18 21.64
C ALA A 335 15.70 16.28 22.58
N PHE A 336 16.79 15.69 22.11
CA PHE A 336 17.59 14.69 22.85
C PHE A 336 19.10 14.98 22.90
N SER A 337 19.57 16.12 22.38
CA SER A 337 21.00 16.48 22.35
C SER A 337 21.88 15.30 21.85
N ASN A 338 23.00 14.99 22.52
CA ASN A 338 23.89 13.87 22.18
C ASN A 338 23.50 12.53 22.82
N GLN A 339 22.36 12.46 23.53
CA GLN A 339 22.01 11.31 24.36
C GLN A 339 21.83 9.98 23.59
N PRO A 340 21.29 9.93 22.35
CA PRO A 340 21.16 8.66 21.63
C PRO A 340 22.50 7.94 21.46
N ARG A 341 23.55 8.69 21.06
CA ARG A 341 24.92 8.18 20.91
C ARG A 341 25.51 7.72 22.25
N GLU A 342 25.33 8.49 23.31
CA GLU A 342 25.81 8.14 24.66
C GLU A 342 25.16 6.85 25.17
N LEU A 343 23.85 6.69 24.98
CA LEU A 343 23.09 5.52 25.41
C LEU A 343 23.48 4.26 24.63
N LEU A 344 23.71 4.36 23.31
CA LEU A 344 24.23 3.25 22.50
C LEU A 344 25.61 2.76 23.01
N ILE A 345 26.49 3.69 23.38
CA ILE A 345 27.80 3.35 23.97
C ILE A 345 27.62 2.72 25.35
N GLN A 346 26.76 3.32 26.18
CA GLN A 346 26.57 2.92 27.57
C GLN A 346 25.87 1.57 27.72
N LEU A 347 24.67 1.44 27.14
CA LEU A 347 23.77 0.31 27.33
C LEU A 347 24.07 -0.87 26.39
N PHE A 348 24.58 -0.58 25.18
CA PHE A 348 24.83 -1.58 24.12
C PHE A 348 26.30 -1.74 23.75
N HIS A 349 27.21 -1.09 24.51
CA HIS A 349 28.66 -1.20 24.34
C HIS A 349 29.14 -0.88 22.91
N LYS A 350 28.45 0.02 22.20
CA LYS A 350 28.87 0.49 20.87
C LYS A 350 30.16 1.33 20.96
N PRO A 351 30.99 1.36 19.91
CA PRO A 351 32.18 2.22 19.89
C PRO A 351 31.79 3.69 19.98
N THR A 352 32.69 4.55 20.49
CA THR A 352 32.45 6.00 20.56
C THR A 352 32.33 6.68 19.20
N THR A 353 32.73 6.00 18.13
CA THR A 353 32.60 6.41 16.74
C THR A 353 31.33 5.87 16.07
N ILE A 354 30.37 5.33 16.85
CA ILE A 354 29.14 4.74 16.30
C ILE A 354 28.38 5.75 15.45
N ARG A 355 27.91 5.27 14.30
CA ARG A 355 27.09 6.02 13.36
C ARG A 355 25.75 5.34 13.07
N SER A 356 24.78 6.11 12.62
CA SER A 356 23.44 5.60 12.28
C SER A 356 23.45 4.53 11.17
N ASP A 357 24.37 4.64 10.20
CA ASP A 357 24.57 3.66 9.12
C ASP A 357 25.20 2.33 9.60
N GLN A 358 25.57 2.23 10.87
CA GLN A 358 26.05 1.01 11.52
C GLN A 358 24.96 0.30 12.34
N ARG A 359 23.69 0.71 12.19
CA ARG A 359 22.54 0.04 12.79
C ARG A 359 22.55 -1.45 12.43
N PRO A 360 22.54 -2.35 13.44
CA PRO A 360 22.49 -3.78 13.15
C PRO A 360 21.14 -4.14 12.52
N PHE A 361 21.14 -5.16 11.67
CA PHE A 361 19.89 -5.77 11.26
C PHE A 361 19.27 -6.49 12.47
N VAL A 362 18.11 -6.02 12.91
CA VAL A 362 17.41 -6.55 14.09
C VAL A 362 16.48 -7.68 13.65
N GLN A 363 16.58 -8.85 14.30
CA GLN A 363 15.73 -10.02 13.99
C GLN A 363 14.34 -9.96 14.64
N THR A 364 14.09 -9.00 15.53
CA THR A 364 12.78 -8.77 16.15
C THR A 364 11.91 -7.91 15.24
N ALA A 365 10.59 -8.13 15.27
CA ALA A 365 9.65 -7.29 14.54
C ALA A 365 8.95 -6.31 15.50
N GLU A 366 8.64 -5.11 15.04
CA GLU A 366 7.70 -4.24 15.74
C GLU A 366 6.27 -4.84 15.63
N GLN A 367 5.44 -4.67 16.66
CA GLN A 367 4.03 -5.10 16.62
C GLN A 367 3.26 -4.46 15.45
N LEU A 368 3.48 -3.18 15.18
CA LEU A 368 2.84 -2.47 14.07
C LEU A 368 3.29 -3.01 12.71
N GLU A 369 4.60 -3.29 12.53
CA GLU A 369 5.10 -3.95 11.32
C GLU A 369 4.46 -5.32 11.11
N ARG A 370 4.30 -6.10 12.18
CA ARG A 370 3.59 -7.38 12.11
C ARG A 370 2.13 -7.18 11.72
N SER A 371 1.44 -6.19 12.28
CA SER A 371 0.06 -5.86 11.91
C SER A 371 -0.05 -5.52 10.43
N ASN A 372 0.82 -4.63 9.95
CA ASN A 372 0.88 -4.26 8.53
C ASN A 372 1.15 -5.48 7.63
N LEU A 373 2.06 -6.37 8.03
CA LEU A 373 2.26 -7.63 7.31
C LEU A 373 0.98 -8.46 7.29
N ILE A 374 0.35 -8.74 8.44
CA ILE A 374 -0.91 -9.49 8.54
C ILE A 374 -1.98 -8.93 7.60
N ARG A 375 -2.12 -7.60 7.55
CA ARG A 375 -3.06 -6.90 6.66
C ARG A 375 -2.84 -7.23 5.18
N THR A 376 -1.58 -7.42 4.77
CA THR A 376 -1.24 -7.80 3.40
C THR A 376 -1.45 -9.28 3.11
N LEU A 377 -1.51 -10.15 4.13
CA LEU A 377 -1.65 -11.61 3.99
C LEU A 377 -3.06 -12.06 3.56
N ILE A 378 -3.62 -11.49 2.49
CA ILE A 378 -4.97 -11.80 1.99
C ILE A 378 -4.96 -12.54 0.65
N HIS A 379 -3.78 -12.82 0.10
CA HIS A 379 -3.58 -13.31 -1.27
C HIS A 379 -3.10 -14.76 -1.35
N ASP A 380 -2.93 -15.44 -0.22
CA ASP A 380 -2.63 -16.87 -0.14
C ASP A 380 -3.75 -17.65 0.57
N ASP A 381 -3.78 -18.95 0.36
CA ASP A 381 -4.76 -19.89 0.91
C ASP A 381 -4.21 -20.76 2.06
N SER A 382 -3.06 -20.38 2.65
CA SER A 382 -2.44 -21.18 3.69
C SER A 382 -3.29 -21.21 4.95
N LYS A 383 -3.87 -22.39 5.24
CA LYS A 383 -4.56 -22.65 6.50
C LYS A 383 -3.62 -22.50 7.70
N LYS A 384 -2.34 -22.86 7.56
CA LYS A 384 -1.37 -22.76 8.66
C LYS A 384 -1.12 -21.30 9.05
N ILE A 385 -0.98 -20.40 8.07
CA ILE A 385 -0.94 -18.96 8.33
C ILE A 385 -2.23 -18.51 9.03
N GLY A 386 -3.40 -18.92 8.52
CA GLY A 386 -4.69 -18.60 9.14
C GLY A 386 -4.78 -19.04 10.62
N ASP A 387 -4.31 -20.24 10.94
CA ASP A 387 -4.33 -20.75 12.32
C ASP A 387 -3.43 -19.91 13.24
N LEU A 388 -2.27 -19.46 12.75
CA LEU A 388 -1.38 -18.54 13.50
C LEU A 388 -2.01 -17.17 13.70
N VAL A 389 -2.60 -16.59 12.64
CA VAL A 389 -3.27 -15.28 12.70
C VAL A 389 -4.45 -15.33 13.66
N LYS A 390 -5.25 -16.40 13.65
CA LYS A 390 -6.32 -16.60 14.62
C LYS A 390 -5.79 -16.64 16.06
N GLN A 391 -4.65 -17.31 16.30
CA GLN A 391 -4.03 -17.32 17.63
C GLN A 391 -3.53 -15.93 18.06
N LEU A 392 -3.01 -15.13 17.13
CA LEU A 392 -2.60 -13.74 17.40
C LEU A 392 -3.82 -12.89 17.79
N TYR A 393 -4.91 -12.97 17.03
CA TYR A 393 -6.17 -12.31 17.37
C TYR A 393 -6.63 -12.68 18.79
N LEU A 394 -6.63 -13.97 19.13
CA LEU A 394 -7.10 -14.44 20.45
C LEU A 394 -6.24 -13.95 21.62
N LYS A 395 -5.00 -13.52 21.38
CA LYS A 395 -4.15 -12.92 22.42
C LYS A 395 -4.47 -11.46 22.68
N SER A 396 -4.97 -10.75 21.67
CA SER A 396 -5.22 -9.31 21.71
C SER A 396 -6.50 -8.94 20.93
N PRO A 397 -7.68 -9.43 21.34
CA PRO A 397 -8.91 -9.17 20.59
C PRO A 397 -9.29 -7.68 20.62
N ASP A 398 -8.95 -6.95 21.68
CA ASP A 398 -9.33 -5.55 21.86
C ASP A 398 -8.31 -4.55 21.27
N ASP A 399 -7.32 -5.02 20.51
CA ASP A 399 -6.31 -4.17 19.88
C ASP A 399 -6.85 -3.56 18.58
N ASP A 400 -6.93 -2.21 18.54
CA ASP A 400 -7.49 -1.44 17.42
C ASP A 400 -6.70 -1.57 16.10
N TYR A 401 -5.47 -2.11 16.11
CA TYR A 401 -4.65 -2.32 14.92
C TYR A 401 -4.60 -3.80 14.54
N VAL A 402 -4.16 -4.65 15.48
CA VAL A 402 -3.89 -6.07 15.22
C VAL A 402 -5.17 -6.85 14.98
N ALA A 403 -6.23 -6.57 15.72
CA ALA A 403 -7.44 -7.38 15.64
C ALA A 403 -8.17 -7.21 14.29
N PRO A 404 -8.43 -5.98 13.77
CA PRO A 404 -8.98 -5.79 12.43
C PRO A 404 -8.10 -6.42 11.33
N ASP A 405 -6.78 -6.25 11.39
CA ASP A 405 -5.87 -6.83 10.40
C ASP A 405 -5.95 -8.36 10.41
N CYS A 406 -6.01 -8.98 11.60
CA CYS A 406 -6.22 -10.43 11.72
C CYS A 406 -7.56 -10.88 11.11
N LEU A 407 -8.66 -10.17 11.38
CA LEU A 407 -9.97 -10.54 10.82
C LEU A 407 -9.99 -10.42 9.29
N ARG A 408 -9.37 -9.37 8.75
CA ARG A 408 -9.21 -9.16 7.30
C ARG A 408 -8.44 -10.31 6.66
N CYS A 409 -7.33 -10.70 7.28
CA CYS A 409 -6.48 -11.81 6.88
C CYS A 409 -7.23 -13.16 6.86
N LEU A 410 -8.18 -13.36 7.76
CA LEU A 410 -8.98 -14.59 7.88
C LEU A 410 -10.22 -14.63 6.96
N ALA A 411 -10.64 -13.47 6.43
CA ALA A 411 -11.90 -13.28 5.69
C ALA A 411 -12.15 -14.28 4.56
N ASN A 412 -11.09 -14.74 3.90
CA ASN A 412 -11.18 -15.63 2.73
C ASN A 412 -10.42 -16.97 2.91
N ARG A 413 -10.16 -17.40 4.16
CA ARG A 413 -9.41 -18.63 4.47
C ARG A 413 -10.23 -19.74 5.14
N GLY A 414 -11.55 -19.72 5.02
CA GLY A 414 -12.42 -20.75 5.59
C GLY A 414 -12.65 -20.62 7.11
N TYR A 415 -12.58 -19.39 7.64
CA TYR A 415 -12.85 -19.09 9.06
C TYR A 415 -14.24 -18.46 9.28
N GLY A 416 -15.22 -18.76 8.40
CA GLY A 416 -16.53 -18.11 8.41
C GLY A 416 -17.23 -18.11 9.77
N GLU A 417 -17.31 -19.27 10.43
CA GLU A 417 -17.93 -19.40 11.76
C GLU A 417 -17.24 -18.50 12.82
N PHE A 418 -15.91 -18.48 12.82
CA PHE A 418 -15.13 -17.67 13.75
C PHE A 418 -15.35 -16.17 13.53
N LEU A 419 -15.43 -15.74 12.26
CA LEU A 419 -15.69 -14.35 11.90
C LEU A 419 -17.11 -13.94 12.30
N VAL A 420 -18.10 -14.80 12.09
CA VAL A 420 -19.49 -14.57 12.55
C VAL A 420 -19.55 -14.43 14.07
N GLU A 421 -18.84 -15.26 14.82
CA GLU A 421 -18.75 -15.14 16.28
C GLU A 421 -18.19 -13.77 16.71
N GLN A 422 -17.21 -13.22 15.99
CA GLN A 422 -16.66 -11.90 16.30
C GLN A 422 -17.67 -10.79 15.97
N LEU A 423 -18.37 -10.91 14.84
CA LEU A 423 -19.43 -9.98 14.44
C LEU A 423 -20.64 -10.00 15.39
N GLU A 424 -20.91 -11.13 16.06
CA GLU A 424 -21.98 -11.26 17.05
C GLU A 424 -21.74 -10.46 18.33
N LYS A 425 -20.49 -10.08 18.60
CA LYS A 425 -20.13 -9.24 19.76
C LYS A 425 -20.48 -7.75 19.56
N ILE A 426 -20.79 -7.35 18.33
CA ILE A 426 -21.05 -5.94 17.98
C ILE A 426 -22.47 -5.55 18.41
N GLU A 427 -22.56 -4.52 19.26
CA GLU A 427 -23.83 -3.93 19.65
C GLU A 427 -24.40 -3.03 18.53
N LEU A 428 -25.51 -3.47 17.91
CA LEU A 428 -26.14 -2.78 16.77
C LEU A 428 -27.09 -1.65 17.18
N SER A 429 -27.46 -1.58 18.46
CA SER A 429 -28.36 -0.56 19.03
C SER A 429 -27.67 0.77 19.38
N ASN A 430 -26.33 0.81 19.33
CA ASN A 430 -25.60 2.02 19.68
C ASN A 430 -25.51 2.98 18.48
N HIS A 431 -25.92 4.23 18.68
CA HIS A 431 -25.72 5.28 17.68
C HIS A 431 -24.26 5.75 17.62
N GLU A 432 -23.52 5.68 18.73
CA GLU A 432 -22.10 6.03 18.75
C GLU A 432 -21.27 4.94 18.06
N THR A 433 -20.34 5.39 17.23
CA THR A 433 -19.46 4.52 16.48
C THR A 433 -18.33 4.06 17.39
N ASN A 434 -18.31 2.76 17.67
CA ASN A 434 -17.14 2.13 18.24
C ASN A 434 -16.14 1.88 17.09
N SER A 435 -14.94 2.47 17.20
CA SER A 435 -13.90 2.41 16.16
C SER A 435 -13.46 0.98 15.89
N LEU A 436 -13.27 0.16 16.94
CA LEU A 436 -12.91 -1.25 16.83
C LEU A 436 -13.96 -2.04 16.07
N HIS A 437 -15.24 -1.91 16.45
CA HIS A 437 -16.35 -2.62 15.80
C HIS A 437 -16.52 -2.22 14.33
N SER A 438 -16.34 -0.93 14.02
CA SER A 438 -16.37 -0.45 12.63
C SER A 438 -15.27 -1.09 11.81
N SER A 439 -14.06 -1.13 12.37
CA SER A 439 -12.88 -1.74 11.74
C SER A 439 -13.05 -3.25 11.58
N TYR A 440 -13.75 -3.92 12.49
CA TYR A 440 -14.10 -5.35 12.34
C TYR A 440 -15.01 -5.58 11.13
N ILE A 441 -16.09 -4.80 11.01
CA ILE A 441 -17.05 -4.94 9.90
C ILE A 441 -16.34 -4.65 8.58
N ASP A 442 -15.52 -3.60 8.51
CA ASP A 442 -14.75 -3.26 7.32
C ASP A 442 -13.77 -4.38 6.95
N ALA A 443 -13.01 -4.89 7.93
CA ALA A 443 -12.05 -5.97 7.76
C ALA A 443 -12.67 -7.22 7.15
N VAL A 444 -13.85 -7.63 7.62
CA VAL A 444 -14.53 -8.84 7.12
C VAL A 444 -15.41 -8.60 5.89
N SER A 445 -15.62 -7.34 5.48
CA SER A 445 -16.49 -6.98 4.34
C SER A 445 -16.04 -7.59 3.01
N ILE A 446 -14.75 -7.94 2.92
CA ILE A 446 -14.13 -8.61 1.76
C ILE A 446 -14.36 -10.13 1.73
N SER A 447 -15.02 -10.70 2.75
CA SER A 447 -15.25 -12.15 2.86
C SER A 447 -16.20 -12.64 1.78
N ARG A 448 -15.83 -13.75 1.13
CA ARG A 448 -16.68 -14.51 0.21
C ARG A 448 -17.46 -15.64 0.89
N ASP A 449 -17.26 -15.83 2.19
CA ASP A 449 -17.95 -16.86 2.97
C ASP A 449 -19.43 -16.51 3.13
N THR A 450 -20.32 -17.46 2.79
CA THR A 450 -21.77 -17.23 2.79
C THR A 450 -22.31 -16.89 4.18
N LEU A 451 -21.77 -17.48 5.26
CA LEU A 451 -22.21 -17.19 6.63
C LEU A 451 -21.83 -15.77 7.03
N VAL A 452 -20.63 -15.32 6.65
CA VAL A 452 -20.16 -13.95 6.92
C VAL A 452 -20.98 -12.94 6.12
N ARG A 453 -21.23 -13.21 4.83
CA ARG A 453 -22.08 -12.37 3.97
C ARG A 453 -23.49 -12.20 4.55
N GLU A 454 -24.11 -13.29 4.98
CA GLU A 454 -25.43 -13.25 5.63
C GLU A 454 -25.37 -12.43 6.93
N LYS A 455 -24.34 -12.63 7.76
CA LYS A 455 -24.21 -11.87 9.01
C LYS A 455 -24.02 -10.37 8.74
N LEU A 456 -23.20 -9.99 7.76
CA LEU A 456 -23.01 -8.59 7.36
C LEU A 456 -24.32 -7.98 6.83
N TYR A 457 -25.07 -8.73 6.02
CA TYR A 457 -26.39 -8.33 5.57
C TYR A 457 -27.33 -8.06 6.76
N GLN A 458 -27.37 -8.95 7.76
CA GLN A 458 -28.14 -8.75 8.99
C GLN A 458 -27.67 -7.54 9.80
N ILE A 459 -26.36 -7.29 9.89
CA ILE A 459 -25.81 -6.09 10.55
C ILE A 459 -26.33 -4.84 9.86
N ALA A 460 -26.24 -4.78 8.52
CA ALA A 460 -26.67 -3.62 7.77
C ALA A 460 -28.18 -3.35 7.90
N LEU A 461 -29.02 -4.38 7.96
CA LEU A 461 -30.46 -4.22 8.13
C LEU A 461 -30.87 -3.74 9.53
N ASN A 462 -30.14 -4.19 10.56
CA ASN A 462 -30.56 -4.03 11.96
C ASN A 462 -29.82 -2.91 12.70
N THR A 463 -28.70 -2.43 12.17
CA THR A 463 -27.94 -1.33 12.78
C THR A 463 -28.73 -0.01 12.80
N VAL A 464 -28.51 0.78 13.84
CA VAL A 464 -28.88 2.21 13.89
C VAL A 464 -27.67 3.14 13.70
N ASN A 465 -26.48 2.56 13.51
CA ASN A 465 -25.23 3.24 13.25
C ASN A 465 -24.95 3.29 11.73
N GLU A 466 -24.72 4.48 11.20
CA GLU A 466 -24.46 4.69 9.77
C GLU A 466 -23.13 4.08 9.30
N ASP A 467 -22.09 4.10 10.12
CA ASP A 467 -20.77 3.60 9.76
C ASP A 467 -20.81 2.08 9.62
N TYR A 468 -21.46 1.39 10.57
CA TYR A 468 -21.66 -0.06 10.48
C TYR A 468 -22.44 -0.44 9.21
N PHE A 469 -23.45 0.35 8.83
CA PHE A 469 -24.17 0.14 7.58
C PHE A 469 -23.27 0.35 6.36
N MET A 470 -22.46 1.40 6.35
CA MET A 470 -21.55 1.71 5.24
C MET A 470 -20.49 0.62 5.06
N PHE A 471 -19.91 0.11 6.14
CA PHE A 471 -18.92 -0.97 6.09
C PHE A 471 -19.54 -2.32 5.73
N ALA A 472 -20.80 -2.58 6.11
CA ALA A 472 -21.52 -3.80 5.73
C ALA A 472 -22.18 -3.71 4.34
N LEU A 473 -22.21 -2.53 3.71
CA LEU A 473 -22.84 -2.29 2.40
C LEU A 473 -22.38 -3.23 1.27
N PRO A 474 -21.10 -3.66 1.20
CA PRO A 474 -20.67 -4.63 0.20
C PRO A 474 -21.44 -5.96 0.26
N ALA A 475 -22.08 -6.30 1.38
CA ALA A 475 -22.90 -7.50 1.56
C ALA A 475 -24.18 -7.50 0.69
N PHE A 476 -24.62 -6.35 0.19
CA PHE A 476 -25.78 -6.26 -0.68
C PHE A 476 -25.44 -6.50 -2.14
N GLU A 477 -26.23 -7.34 -2.78
CA GLU A 477 -26.25 -7.50 -4.23
C GLU A 477 -27.05 -6.36 -4.90
N ARG A 478 -26.84 -6.16 -6.21
CA ARG A 478 -27.49 -5.07 -6.97
C ARG A 478 -29.01 -5.20 -7.08
N ASP A 479 -29.55 -6.40 -7.01
CA ASP A 479 -30.99 -6.66 -6.98
C ASP A 479 -31.65 -6.28 -5.64
N GLN A 480 -30.83 -5.98 -4.61
CA GLN A 480 -31.27 -5.52 -3.29
C GLN A 480 -31.16 -3.99 -3.12
N ASP A 481 -30.92 -3.25 -4.19
CA ASP A 481 -30.76 -1.79 -4.21
C ASP A 481 -31.93 -1.03 -3.54
N GLU A 482 -33.16 -1.49 -3.70
CA GLU A 482 -34.33 -0.90 -3.02
C GLU A 482 -34.24 -1.05 -1.49
N VAL A 483 -33.78 -2.21 -1.00
CA VAL A 483 -33.61 -2.45 0.44
C VAL A 483 -32.51 -1.55 1.00
N VAL A 484 -31.40 -1.40 0.26
CA VAL A 484 -30.31 -0.47 0.61
C VAL A 484 -30.84 0.95 0.77
N LEU A 485 -31.61 1.44 -0.21
CA LEU A 485 -32.17 2.78 -0.19
C LEU A 485 -33.15 2.98 0.98
N GLN A 486 -34.03 2.01 1.25
CA GLN A 486 -34.97 2.06 2.36
C GLN A 486 -34.27 2.07 3.72
N THR A 487 -33.25 1.24 3.91
CA THR A 487 -32.44 1.22 5.14
C THR A 487 -31.68 2.54 5.32
N ALA A 488 -31.08 3.08 4.26
CA ALA A 488 -30.40 4.37 4.31
C ALA A 488 -31.36 5.52 4.68
N ARG A 489 -32.59 5.53 4.13
CA ARG A 489 -33.65 6.48 4.51
C ARG A 489 -34.03 6.36 5.99
N LYS A 490 -34.18 5.13 6.49
CA LYS A 490 -34.48 4.86 7.90
C LYS A 490 -33.37 5.39 8.82
N LEU A 491 -32.11 5.15 8.47
CA LEU A 491 -30.96 5.65 9.22
C LEU A 491 -30.93 7.19 9.23
N LEU A 492 -31.07 7.84 8.07
CA LEU A 492 -31.11 9.30 7.97
C LEU A 492 -32.27 9.92 8.77
N ALA A 493 -33.44 9.27 8.78
CA ALA A 493 -34.59 9.71 9.56
C ALA A 493 -34.38 9.56 11.08
N GLY A 494 -33.56 8.59 11.50
CA GLY A 494 -33.20 8.35 12.90
C GLY A 494 -32.12 9.28 13.45
N LEU A 495 -31.42 10.04 12.59
CA LEU A 495 -30.40 10.98 13.03
C LEU A 495 -31.02 12.16 13.81
N PRO A 496 -30.31 12.73 14.82
CA PRO A 496 -30.74 13.95 15.50
C PRO A 496 -31.04 15.10 14.53
N ALA A 497 -31.89 16.03 14.94
CA ALA A 497 -32.23 17.20 14.12
C ALA A 497 -30.98 18.06 13.85
N GLU A 498 -30.22 18.40 14.90
CA GLU A 498 -28.91 19.03 14.77
C GLU A 498 -27.83 17.94 14.71
N THR A 499 -27.27 17.71 13.54
CA THR A 499 -26.25 16.69 13.32
C THR A 499 -25.38 17.06 12.12
N ASP A 500 -24.11 16.69 12.20
CA ASP A 500 -23.12 16.69 11.10
C ASP A 500 -22.92 15.29 10.48
N ARG A 501 -23.69 14.30 10.97
CA ARG A 501 -23.74 12.92 10.48
C ARG A 501 -24.59 12.81 9.21
N GLY A 502 -24.51 11.65 8.55
CA GLY A 502 -25.25 11.35 7.32
C GLY A 502 -24.45 11.62 6.05
N LEU A 503 -23.25 12.22 6.14
CA LEU A 503 -22.44 12.57 4.96
C LEU A 503 -22.16 11.35 4.07
N ALA A 504 -21.72 10.24 4.67
CA ALA A 504 -21.39 9.02 3.94
C ALA A 504 -22.63 8.40 3.27
N LEU A 505 -23.76 8.32 3.99
CA LEU A 505 -25.03 7.85 3.46
C LEU A 505 -25.54 8.71 2.31
N LEU A 506 -25.53 10.03 2.46
CA LEU A 506 -26.01 10.97 1.44
C LEU A 506 -25.11 10.92 0.19
N THR A 507 -23.80 10.79 0.37
CA THR A 507 -22.84 10.60 -0.73
C THR A 507 -23.10 9.29 -1.45
N MET A 508 -23.29 8.19 -0.71
CA MET A 508 -23.66 6.89 -1.28
C MET A 508 -24.97 6.98 -2.07
N ILE A 509 -25.99 7.67 -1.54
CA ILE A 509 -27.27 7.84 -2.23
C ILE A 509 -27.13 8.69 -3.49
N ARG A 510 -26.32 9.76 -3.45
CA ARG A 510 -25.99 10.57 -4.63
C ARG A 510 -25.47 9.71 -5.77
N ASP A 511 -24.52 8.82 -5.45
CA ASP A 511 -23.73 8.09 -6.43
C ASP A 511 -24.43 6.80 -6.89
N ARG A 512 -25.10 6.09 -5.98
CA ARG A 512 -25.79 4.81 -6.26
C ARG A 512 -27.25 5.00 -6.70
N PHE A 513 -27.94 6.02 -6.21
CA PHE A 513 -29.38 6.27 -6.42
C PHE A 513 -29.65 7.69 -6.94
N PRO A 514 -29.06 8.10 -8.08
CA PRO A 514 -29.12 9.50 -8.54
C PRO A 514 -30.54 10.00 -8.83
N LYS A 515 -31.50 9.11 -9.12
CA LYS A 515 -32.90 9.48 -9.38
C LYS A 515 -33.65 9.80 -8.10
N GLU A 516 -33.35 9.10 -7.02
CA GLU A 516 -33.99 9.20 -5.71
C GLU A 516 -33.27 10.20 -4.79
N ALA A 517 -32.02 10.54 -5.11
CA ALA A 517 -31.15 11.40 -4.29
C ALA A 517 -31.80 12.74 -3.95
N LYS A 518 -32.45 13.41 -4.92
CA LYS A 518 -33.12 14.70 -4.70
C LYS A 518 -34.17 14.61 -3.58
N ASP A 519 -35.06 13.64 -3.65
CA ASP A 519 -36.15 13.49 -2.69
C ASP A 519 -35.61 13.16 -1.29
N VAL A 520 -34.57 12.32 -1.22
CA VAL A 520 -33.90 12.02 0.05
C VAL A 520 -33.23 13.27 0.62
N PHE A 521 -32.56 14.07 -0.20
CA PHE A 521 -31.86 15.28 0.25
C PHE A 521 -32.83 16.33 0.79
N VAL A 522 -33.96 16.52 0.11
CA VAL A 522 -35.03 17.43 0.57
C VAL A 522 -35.61 16.95 1.90
N SER A 523 -35.87 15.64 2.05
CA SER A 523 -36.36 15.07 3.30
C SER A 523 -35.34 15.22 4.44
N PHE A 524 -34.05 14.97 4.18
CA PHE A 524 -32.99 15.18 5.16
C PHE A 524 -32.94 16.63 5.64
N LEU A 525 -33.15 17.60 4.76
CA LEU A 525 -33.11 19.04 5.08
C LEU A 525 -34.40 19.59 5.72
N GLU A 526 -35.46 18.80 5.87
CA GLU A 526 -36.75 19.26 6.41
C GLU A 526 -36.66 19.93 7.80
N PRO A 527 -35.82 19.47 8.75
CA PRO A 527 -35.65 20.17 10.03
C PRO A 527 -35.00 21.55 9.90
N LYS A 528 -34.40 21.86 8.74
CA LYS A 528 -33.72 23.10 8.42
C LYS A 528 -32.69 23.48 9.48
N THR A 529 -31.93 22.54 10.02
CA THR A 529 -30.86 22.80 11.00
C THR A 529 -29.56 23.19 10.33
N THR A 530 -28.70 23.92 11.05
CA THR A 530 -27.42 24.40 10.54
C THR A 530 -26.50 23.25 10.15
N GLY A 531 -26.35 22.24 11.01
CA GLY A 531 -25.53 21.06 10.75
C GLY A 531 -25.98 20.25 9.53
N ARG A 532 -27.30 20.08 9.32
CA ARG A 532 -27.81 19.36 8.14
C ARG A 532 -27.58 20.14 6.84
N ILE A 533 -27.72 21.47 6.86
CA ILE A 533 -27.43 22.31 5.69
C ILE A 533 -25.93 22.28 5.37
N GLU A 534 -25.06 22.38 6.38
CA GLU A 534 -23.62 22.25 6.18
C GLU A 534 -23.23 20.89 5.60
N THR A 535 -23.78 19.81 6.15
CA THR A 535 -23.58 18.44 5.65
C THR A 535 -23.98 18.34 4.19
N MET A 536 -25.14 18.88 3.80
CA MET A 536 -25.57 18.89 2.40
C MET A 536 -24.66 19.74 1.50
N CYS A 537 -24.16 20.88 1.99
CA CYS A 537 -23.16 21.67 1.26
C CYS A 537 -21.90 20.84 0.98
N ARG A 538 -21.47 19.97 1.90
CA ARG A 538 -20.33 19.05 1.69
C ARG A 538 -20.66 17.96 0.66
N VAL A 539 -21.85 17.37 0.70
CA VAL A 539 -22.32 16.36 -0.29
C VAL A 539 -22.32 16.94 -1.71
N LEU A 540 -22.69 18.21 -1.86
CA LEU A 540 -22.88 18.89 -3.15
C LEU A 540 -21.72 19.83 -3.52
N TRP A 541 -20.57 19.74 -2.83
CA TRP A 541 -19.44 20.68 -2.92
C TRP A 541 -18.76 20.75 -4.30
N TYR A 542 -18.91 19.69 -5.12
CA TYR A 542 -18.27 19.52 -6.42
C TYR A 542 -19.30 19.51 -7.56
N GLY A 543 -20.02 20.61 -7.73
CA GLY A 543 -20.81 20.85 -8.94
C GLY A 543 -21.91 19.89 -9.31
N HIS A 544 -22.41 19.15 -8.32
CA HIS A 544 -23.50 18.23 -8.56
C HIS A 544 -24.74 19.00 -9.08
N PRO A 545 -25.43 18.54 -10.14
CA PRO A 545 -26.57 19.25 -10.73
C PRO A 545 -27.70 19.56 -9.75
N LEU A 546 -27.86 18.73 -8.72
CA LEU A 546 -28.85 18.94 -7.65
C LEU A 546 -28.49 20.09 -6.69
N GLY A 547 -27.28 20.64 -6.76
CA GLY A 547 -26.80 21.74 -5.92
C GLY A 547 -27.78 22.89 -5.87
N SER A 548 -28.11 23.47 -7.04
CA SER A 548 -29.05 24.59 -7.12
C SER A 548 -30.45 24.18 -6.68
N GLU A 549 -30.95 23.03 -7.11
CA GLU A 549 -32.30 22.58 -6.79
C GLU A 549 -32.53 22.36 -5.29
N VAL A 550 -31.53 21.83 -4.58
CA VAL A 550 -31.63 21.45 -3.16
C VAL A 550 -31.22 22.59 -2.23
N LEU A 551 -30.19 23.36 -2.57
CA LEU A 551 -29.62 24.36 -1.66
C LEU A 551 -30.16 25.79 -1.86
N SER A 552 -30.76 26.12 -3.02
CA SER A 552 -31.31 27.46 -3.26
C SER A 552 -32.28 27.99 -2.18
N PRO A 553 -33.12 27.17 -1.52
CA PRO A 553 -33.96 27.64 -0.42
C PRO A 553 -33.21 28.25 0.77
N PHE A 554 -31.90 27.99 0.90
CA PHE A 554 -31.06 28.44 2.02
C PHE A 554 -30.13 29.62 1.66
N LEU A 555 -30.28 30.21 0.46
CA LEU A 555 -29.46 31.36 0.02
C LEU A 555 -29.69 32.64 0.83
N GLU A 556 -30.80 32.72 1.56
CA GLU A 556 -31.15 33.84 2.44
C GLU A 556 -31.04 33.48 3.93
N ASP A 557 -30.45 32.33 4.25
CA ASP A 557 -30.28 31.88 5.64
C ASP A 557 -29.10 32.60 6.32
N GLU A 558 -29.43 33.42 7.32
CA GLU A 558 -28.48 34.27 8.06
C GLU A 558 -27.91 33.60 9.32
N ARG A 559 -28.30 32.36 9.63
CA ARG A 559 -27.73 31.64 10.78
C ARG A 559 -26.26 31.38 10.58
N GLU A 560 -25.54 31.26 11.69
CA GLU A 560 -24.09 31.02 11.69
C GLU A 560 -23.80 29.52 11.84
N LEU A 561 -22.84 29.04 11.06
CA LEU A 561 -22.18 27.75 11.23
C LEU A 561 -20.98 27.94 12.16
N HIS A 562 -20.90 27.11 13.18
CA HIS A 562 -19.79 27.07 14.14
C HIS A 562 -18.83 25.92 13.80
N GLY A 563 -17.60 25.93 14.32
CA GLY A 563 -16.56 24.94 14.01
C GLY A 563 -15.52 25.39 12.96
N PHE A 564 -15.76 26.53 12.31
CA PHE A 564 -14.78 27.21 11.45
C PHE A 564 -13.93 28.20 12.26
N ILE A 565 -12.71 28.51 11.79
CA ILE A 565 -11.83 29.53 12.40
C ILE A 565 -12.55 30.86 12.62
N LYS A 566 -13.47 31.21 11.70
CA LYS A 566 -14.43 32.29 11.86
C LYS A 566 -15.81 31.75 11.51
N PRO A 567 -16.86 32.02 12.30
CA PRO A 567 -18.22 31.61 11.96
C PRO A 567 -18.59 32.02 10.54
N ILE A 568 -19.20 31.09 9.79
CA ILE A 568 -19.60 31.31 8.41
C ILE A 568 -21.13 31.29 8.37
N ARG A 569 -21.76 32.28 7.71
CA ARG A 569 -23.21 32.25 7.53
C ARG A 569 -23.63 31.14 6.58
N VAL A 570 -24.77 30.49 6.83
CA VAL A 570 -25.31 29.42 5.98
C VAL A 570 -25.36 29.86 4.51
N ARG A 571 -25.91 31.04 4.21
CA ARG A 571 -25.92 31.56 2.83
C ARG A 571 -24.56 31.66 2.16
N ASN A 572 -23.50 31.97 2.92
CA ASN A 572 -22.15 32.09 2.37
C ASN A 572 -21.62 30.71 2.02
N ARG A 573 -21.84 29.73 2.90
CA ARG A 573 -21.47 28.33 2.66
C ARG A 573 -22.22 27.74 1.47
N VAL A 574 -23.52 28.01 1.35
CA VAL A 574 -24.36 27.60 0.21
C VAL A 574 -23.85 28.21 -1.09
N ARG A 575 -23.57 29.53 -1.11
CA ARG A 575 -23.01 30.20 -2.30
C ARG A 575 -21.67 29.61 -2.71
N GLU A 576 -20.82 29.26 -1.75
CA GLU A 576 -19.53 28.62 -2.02
C GLU A 576 -19.72 27.25 -2.68
N ALA A 577 -20.60 26.40 -2.13
CA ALA A 577 -20.91 25.10 -2.71
C ALA A 577 -21.50 25.20 -4.14
N LEU A 578 -22.39 26.17 -4.38
CA LEU A 578 -22.97 26.41 -5.71
C LEU A 578 -21.93 26.95 -6.71
N ARG A 579 -21.06 27.87 -6.29
CA ARG A 579 -20.04 28.48 -7.15
C ARG A 579 -19.00 27.46 -7.61
N ASN A 580 -18.54 26.59 -6.70
CA ASN A 580 -17.59 25.53 -7.06
C ASN A 580 -18.16 24.60 -8.13
N GLY A 581 -19.50 24.55 -8.25
CA GLY A 581 -20.16 23.79 -9.31
C GLY A 581 -20.23 24.41 -10.68
N GLU A 582 -20.08 25.73 -10.76
CA GLU A 582 -20.07 26.43 -12.04
C GLU A 582 -18.68 26.38 -12.69
N SER A 583 -17.61 26.24 -11.91
CA SER A 583 -16.23 26.17 -12.42
C SER A 583 -15.86 24.84 -13.09
N GLU A 584 -16.65 23.78 -12.90
CA GLU A 584 -16.42 22.47 -13.54
C GLU A 584 -17.19 22.29 -14.86
N LYS A 585 -18.08 23.23 -15.23
CA LYS A 585 -18.78 23.27 -16.52
C LYS A 585 -18.02 24.13 -17.52
#